data_AF-A0A9D6MM27-F1
#
_entry.id   AF-A0A9D6MM27-F1
#
_cell.length_a   1.000
_cell.length_b   1.000
_cell.length_c   1.000
_cell.angle_alpha   90.00
_cell.angle_beta   90.00
_cell.angle_gamma   90.00
#
_symmetry.space_group_name_H-M   'P 1'
#
loop_
_entity.id
_entity.type
_entity.pdbx_description
1 polymer ?
#
loop_
_entity_poly.entity_id
_entity_poly.type
_entity_poly.pdbx_seq_one_letter_code
_entity_poly.pdbx_strand_id
1 'polypeptide(L)'
;MAEFFENDARTEEHILACNESSEIVDLFELWQPHVDRFPGLRKNLRQVCRKGPTLREQENPAASSNRPRNDAFSYLVSGTLLSAAVSVVAVEGLRRTDFAGASDADLTFESSAGYVDVECKRPQTEDGLVPRMREALGQLMQPSRDGRLGVVALDCSTIVRPPGTLLEYKSGEVAEARVSDILAARLGPKLVPHLTAQVLGVVLVARVAAMMRFGEGVIGSPSGEFRPETILTWLVVSNSNARDSLVLKVVAEKIGLYQARARS
;
A
#
# COMPACT_ATOMS: atom_id res chain seq x y z
N MET A 1 -24.42 18.01 -2.52
CA MET A 1 -23.07 18.61 -2.36
C MET A 1 -23.10 20.07 -1.90
N ALA A 2 -24.24 20.63 -1.46
CA ALA A 2 -24.31 22.02 -0.96
C ALA A 2 -24.14 22.14 0.57
N GLU A 3 -24.43 21.09 1.33
CA GLU A 3 -24.28 21.05 2.80
C GLU A 3 -22.82 21.12 3.31
N PHE A 4 -21.82 21.01 2.42
CA PHE A 4 -20.41 20.98 2.79
C PHE A 4 -19.80 22.35 3.14
N PHE A 5 -20.51 23.45 2.87
CA PHE A 5 -19.89 24.78 2.82
C PHE A 5 -20.45 25.82 3.81
N GLU A 6 -21.54 25.54 4.52
CA GLU A 6 -22.23 26.59 5.29
C GLU A 6 -21.66 26.87 6.69
N ASN A 7 -20.84 25.99 7.26
CA ASN A 7 -20.23 26.24 8.57
C ASN A 7 -18.81 25.66 8.58
N ASP A 8 -17.82 26.51 8.85
CA ASP A 8 -16.36 26.28 8.78
C ASP A 8 -15.82 25.22 9.78
N ALA A 9 -16.63 24.22 10.13
CA ALA A 9 -16.29 23.07 10.98
C ALA A 9 -15.82 21.90 10.10
N ARG A 10 -14.65 22.07 9.48
CA ARG A 10 -13.89 20.95 8.90
C ARG A 10 -13.31 20.14 10.06
N THR A 11 -14.03 19.17 10.60
CA THR A 11 -13.41 18.26 11.56
C THR A 11 -12.45 17.35 10.79
N GLU A 12 -11.23 17.19 11.29
CA GLU A 12 -10.21 16.25 10.79
C GLU A 12 -10.83 14.87 10.48
N GLU A 13 -11.80 14.45 11.28
CA GLU A 13 -12.61 13.24 11.12
C GLU A 13 -13.26 13.10 9.75
N HIS A 14 -13.79 14.17 9.15
CA HIS A 14 -14.42 14.11 7.82
C HIS A 14 -13.40 13.84 6.71
N ILE A 15 -12.20 14.43 6.81
CA ILE A 15 -11.11 14.24 5.84
C ILE A 15 -10.61 12.80 5.92
N LEU A 16 -10.45 12.29 7.14
CA LEU A 16 -10.06 10.92 7.40
C LEU A 16 -11.12 9.95 6.87
N ALA A 17 -12.40 10.16 7.20
CA ALA A 17 -13.49 9.34 6.70
C ALA A 17 -13.58 9.32 5.16
N CYS A 18 -13.37 10.46 4.51
CA CYS A 18 -13.31 10.55 3.05
C CYS A 18 -12.16 9.71 2.49
N ASN A 19 -10.95 9.86 3.04
CA ASN A 19 -9.76 9.12 2.58
C ASN A 19 -9.91 7.60 2.74
N GLU A 20 -10.46 7.18 3.86
CA GLU A 20 -10.73 5.79 4.17
C GLU A 20 -11.84 5.20 3.29
N SER A 21 -12.85 6.01 2.93
CA SER A 21 -13.87 5.61 1.95
C SER A 21 -13.29 5.47 0.55
N SER A 22 -12.37 6.36 0.14
CA SER A 22 -11.67 6.24 -1.14
C SER A 22 -10.85 4.96 -1.24
N GLU A 23 -10.31 4.44 -0.12
CA GLU A 23 -9.59 3.16 -0.11
C GLU A 23 -10.48 2.00 -0.57
N ILE A 24 -11.75 1.98 -0.16
CA ILE A 24 -12.72 0.97 -0.60
C ILE A 24 -12.99 1.07 -2.11
N VAL A 25 -13.13 2.30 -2.62
CA VAL A 25 -13.39 2.55 -4.05
C VAL A 25 -12.20 2.07 -4.88
N ASP A 26 -10.99 2.45 -4.49
CA ASP A 26 -9.77 2.05 -5.20
C ASP A 26 -9.61 0.52 -5.22
N LEU A 27 -9.87 -0.17 -4.10
CA LEU A 27 -9.84 -1.63 -4.06
C LEU A 27 -10.88 -2.25 -5.00
N PHE A 28 -12.07 -1.67 -5.09
CA PHE A 28 -13.09 -2.12 -6.02
C PHE A 28 -12.64 -1.94 -7.47
N GLU A 29 -12.14 -0.76 -7.82
CA GLU A 29 -11.69 -0.43 -9.18
C GLU A 29 -10.51 -1.31 -9.63
N LEU A 30 -9.54 -1.55 -8.75
CA LEU A 30 -8.39 -2.43 -9.04
C LEU A 30 -8.81 -3.88 -9.34
N TRP A 31 -9.85 -4.36 -8.68
CA TRP A 31 -10.23 -5.78 -8.73
C TRP A 31 -11.41 -6.09 -9.64
N GLN A 32 -12.27 -5.12 -9.94
CA GLN A 32 -13.45 -5.31 -10.79
C GLN A 32 -13.12 -6.02 -12.13
N PRO A 33 -12.00 -5.71 -12.84
CA PRO A 33 -11.65 -6.38 -14.08
C PRO A 33 -11.12 -7.82 -13.91
N HIS A 34 -10.78 -8.22 -12.68
CA HIS A 34 -10.01 -9.44 -12.42
C HIS A 34 -10.72 -10.42 -11.48
N VAL A 35 -11.80 -9.99 -10.83
CA VAL A 35 -12.42 -10.73 -9.72
C VAL A 35 -12.85 -12.15 -10.10
N ASP A 36 -13.31 -12.36 -11.34
CA ASP A 36 -13.80 -13.66 -11.79
C ASP A 36 -12.66 -14.66 -12.09
N ARG A 37 -11.40 -14.19 -12.18
CA ARG A 37 -10.22 -15.05 -12.34
C ARG A 37 -9.78 -15.72 -11.03
N PHE A 38 -10.29 -15.25 -9.89
CA PHE A 38 -9.93 -15.73 -8.56
C PHE A 38 -11.20 -16.19 -7.83
N PRO A 39 -11.51 -17.50 -7.85
CA PRO A 39 -12.71 -18.04 -7.23
C PRO A 39 -12.79 -17.65 -5.74
N GLY A 40 -13.91 -17.07 -5.32
CA GLY A 40 -14.13 -16.63 -3.93
C GLY A 40 -13.69 -15.18 -3.64
N LEU A 41 -12.92 -14.54 -4.52
CA LEU A 41 -12.39 -13.20 -4.26
C LEU A 41 -13.49 -12.15 -4.08
N ARG A 42 -14.56 -12.22 -4.88
CA ARG A 42 -15.73 -11.32 -4.74
C ARG A 42 -16.32 -11.37 -3.32
N LYS A 43 -16.33 -12.55 -2.68
CA LYS A 43 -16.85 -12.72 -1.31
C LYS A 43 -15.89 -12.11 -0.30
N ASN A 44 -14.58 -12.35 -0.45
CA ASN A 44 -13.56 -11.83 0.46
C ASN A 44 -13.46 -10.30 0.40
N LEU A 45 -13.43 -9.71 -0.81
CA LEU A 45 -13.44 -8.25 -0.99
C LEU A 45 -14.68 -7.62 -0.34
N ARG A 46 -15.87 -8.20 -0.57
CA ARG A 46 -17.09 -7.73 0.11
C ARG A 46 -16.99 -7.80 1.63
N GLN A 47 -16.32 -8.80 2.19
CA GLN A 47 -16.15 -8.92 3.64
C GLN A 47 -15.20 -7.85 4.18
N VAL A 48 -14.09 -7.57 3.49
CA VAL A 48 -13.17 -6.48 3.83
C VAL A 48 -13.91 -5.14 3.76
N CYS A 49 -14.60 -4.84 2.67
CA CYS A 49 -15.34 -3.58 2.51
C CYS A 49 -16.49 -3.44 3.53
N ARG A 50 -17.21 -4.53 3.87
CA ARG A 50 -18.33 -4.50 4.84
C ARG A 50 -17.90 -4.20 6.26
N LYS A 51 -16.73 -4.68 6.67
CA LYS A 51 -16.19 -4.36 8.00
C LYS A 51 -15.78 -2.90 8.09
N GLY A 52 -15.66 -2.24 6.94
CA GLY A 52 -15.28 -0.85 6.83
C GLY A 52 -13.83 -0.63 7.25
N PRO A 53 -13.26 0.52 6.88
CA PRO A 53 -12.03 0.97 7.49
C PRO A 53 -12.33 1.34 8.95
N THR A 54 -11.75 0.61 9.91
CA THR A 54 -11.51 1.19 11.24
C THR A 54 -10.62 2.40 11.03
N LEU A 55 -11.01 3.61 11.45
CA LEU A 55 -10.14 4.78 11.34
C LEU A 55 -8.74 4.44 11.90
N ARG A 56 -7.66 4.87 11.24
CA ARG A 56 -6.29 4.58 11.72
C ARG A 56 -6.07 5.11 13.13
N GLU A 57 -6.78 6.19 13.46
CA GLU A 57 -6.86 6.84 14.76
C GLU A 57 -7.46 5.94 15.86
N GLN A 58 -8.19 4.90 15.47
CA GLN A 58 -8.84 3.96 16.37
C GLN A 58 -8.15 2.59 16.37
N GLU A 59 -7.10 2.38 15.57
CA GLU A 59 -6.31 1.15 15.62
C GLU A 59 -5.45 1.15 16.89
N ASN A 60 -5.57 0.10 17.70
CA ASN A 60 -4.68 -0.10 18.85
C ASN A 60 -3.29 -0.50 18.34
N PRO A 61 -2.23 0.32 18.55
CA PRO A 61 -0.89 0.03 18.04
C PRO A 61 -0.29 -1.26 18.63
N ALA A 62 -0.77 -1.70 19.80
CA ALA A 62 -0.36 -2.93 20.46
C ALA A 62 -1.11 -4.17 19.94
N ALA A 63 -2.25 -3.99 19.24
CA ALA A 63 -3.05 -5.08 18.71
C ALA A 63 -2.91 -5.16 17.18
N SER A 64 -2.00 -6.03 16.73
CA SER A 64 -1.75 -6.34 15.31
C SER A 64 -2.88 -7.09 14.59
N SER A 65 -4.02 -7.32 15.25
CA SER A 65 -5.01 -8.33 14.85
C SER A 65 -6.11 -7.81 13.92
N ASN A 66 -5.96 -6.62 13.35
CA ASN A 66 -6.94 -6.08 12.39
C ASN A 66 -6.82 -6.77 11.02
N ARG A 67 -7.21 -8.06 10.97
CA ARG A 67 -7.19 -8.91 9.77
C ARG A 67 -7.80 -8.23 8.54
N PRO A 68 -8.99 -7.59 8.61
CA PRO A 68 -9.56 -6.88 7.46
C PRO A 68 -8.63 -5.88 6.80
N ARG A 69 -7.86 -5.11 7.58
CA ARG A 69 -6.90 -4.16 7.01
C ARG A 69 -5.61 -4.81 6.53
N ASN A 70 -5.17 -5.89 7.15
CA ASN A 70 -4.06 -6.68 6.62
C ASN A 70 -4.44 -7.23 5.24
N ASP A 71 -5.62 -7.85 5.12
CA ASP A 71 -6.15 -8.35 3.86
C ASP A 71 -6.33 -7.21 2.84
N ALA A 72 -6.84 -6.03 3.27
CA ALA A 72 -6.98 -4.86 2.41
C ALA A 72 -5.65 -4.40 1.81
N PHE A 73 -4.58 -4.39 2.60
CA PHE A 73 -3.25 -4.04 2.11
C PHE A 73 -2.74 -5.07 1.08
N SER A 74 -2.90 -6.36 1.34
CA SER A 74 -2.57 -7.40 0.35
C SER A 74 -3.36 -7.24 -0.95
N TYR A 75 -4.65 -6.91 -0.87
CA TYR A 75 -5.50 -6.64 -2.04
C TYR A 75 -5.09 -5.36 -2.77
N LEU A 76 -4.67 -4.31 -2.07
CA LEU A 76 -4.12 -3.09 -2.68
C LEU A 76 -2.85 -3.43 -3.45
N VAL A 77 -1.95 -4.22 -2.85
CA VAL A 77 -0.69 -4.61 -3.47
C VAL A 77 -0.91 -5.43 -4.73
N SER A 78 -1.64 -6.53 -4.60
CA SER A 78 -1.90 -7.45 -5.72
C SER A 78 -2.76 -6.83 -6.83
N GLY A 79 -3.77 -6.02 -6.49
CA GLY A 79 -4.59 -5.31 -7.46
C GLY A 79 -3.78 -4.28 -8.27
N THR A 80 -2.88 -3.55 -7.60
CA THR A 80 -1.97 -2.61 -8.27
C THR A 80 -1.01 -3.34 -9.21
N LEU A 81 -0.45 -4.48 -8.77
CA LEU A 81 0.42 -5.32 -9.60
C LEU A 81 -0.32 -5.81 -10.86
N LEU A 82 -1.56 -6.31 -10.72
CA LEU A 82 -2.37 -6.73 -11.87
C LEU A 82 -2.63 -5.58 -12.85
N SER A 83 -3.00 -4.41 -12.33
CA SER A 83 -3.26 -3.22 -13.14
C SER A 83 -2.00 -2.70 -13.84
N ALA A 84 -0.84 -2.91 -13.22
CA ALA A 84 0.49 -2.68 -13.80
C ALA A 84 0.95 -3.80 -14.75
N ALA A 85 0.07 -4.74 -15.14
CA ALA A 85 0.38 -5.87 -16.00
C ALA A 85 1.48 -6.81 -15.44
N VAL A 86 1.48 -7.02 -14.13
CA VAL A 86 2.22 -8.10 -13.45
C VAL A 86 1.26 -9.28 -13.23
N SER A 87 1.70 -10.49 -13.60
CA SER A 87 0.90 -11.71 -13.57
C SER A 87 0.76 -12.23 -12.13
N VAL A 88 -0.17 -11.67 -11.35
CA VAL A 88 -0.52 -12.23 -10.04
C VAL A 88 -1.28 -13.54 -10.25
N VAL A 89 -0.86 -14.60 -9.53
CA VAL A 89 -1.39 -15.97 -9.65
C VAL A 89 -2.03 -16.47 -8.36
N ALA A 90 -1.73 -15.87 -7.22
CA ALA A 90 -2.39 -16.15 -5.94
C ALA A 90 -2.45 -14.89 -5.07
N VAL A 91 -3.48 -14.78 -4.23
CA VAL A 91 -3.68 -13.71 -3.25
C VAL A 91 -4.53 -14.22 -2.08
N GLU A 92 -4.09 -14.02 -0.84
CA GLU A 92 -4.85 -14.33 0.38
C GLU A 92 -5.44 -15.75 0.38
N GLY A 93 -4.62 -16.74 -0.01
CA GLY A 93 -5.02 -18.15 -0.14
C GLY A 93 -5.94 -18.47 -1.32
N LEU A 94 -6.36 -17.48 -2.12
CA LEU A 94 -7.09 -17.67 -3.36
C LEU A 94 -6.13 -17.81 -4.53
N ARG A 95 -6.40 -18.77 -5.42
CA ARG A 95 -5.58 -19.02 -6.60
C ARG A 95 -6.32 -18.62 -7.86
N ARG A 96 -5.57 -18.14 -8.84
CA ARG A 96 -6.08 -17.90 -10.20
C ARG A 96 -6.53 -19.23 -10.81
N THR A 97 -7.61 -19.22 -11.58
CA THR A 97 -8.24 -20.45 -12.12
C THR A 97 -7.30 -21.35 -12.94
N ASP A 98 -6.29 -20.77 -13.56
CA ASP A 98 -5.27 -21.43 -14.39
C ASP A 98 -3.98 -21.79 -13.61
N PHE A 99 -3.88 -21.46 -12.33
CA PHE A 99 -2.69 -21.71 -11.51
C PHE A 99 -2.85 -22.97 -10.65
N ALA A 100 -2.07 -24.00 -10.99
CA ALA A 100 -2.07 -25.28 -10.28
C ALA A 100 -1.12 -25.33 -9.06
N GLY A 101 -0.25 -24.33 -8.89
CA GLY A 101 0.73 -24.30 -7.80
C GLY A 101 0.10 -24.07 -6.42
N ALA A 102 0.91 -24.32 -5.39
CA ALA A 102 0.62 -23.89 -4.04
C ALA A 102 1.19 -22.49 -3.79
N SER A 103 0.49 -21.71 -2.97
CA SER A 103 0.97 -20.47 -2.40
C SER A 103 0.35 -20.30 -1.01
N ASP A 104 1.21 -20.14 -0.02
CA ASP A 104 0.80 -19.80 1.35
C ASP A 104 1.10 -18.32 1.63
N ALA A 105 1.45 -17.53 0.62
CA ALA A 105 1.89 -16.13 0.78
C ALA A 105 0.67 -15.22 0.73
N ASP A 106 0.83 -14.01 1.26
CA ASP A 106 -0.21 -12.98 1.12
C ASP A 106 -0.52 -12.73 -0.37
N LEU A 107 0.48 -12.81 -1.25
CA LEU A 107 0.29 -12.97 -2.70
C LEU A 107 1.50 -13.61 -3.38
N THR A 108 1.28 -14.17 -4.57
CA THR A 108 2.34 -14.69 -5.46
C THR A 108 2.14 -14.16 -6.86
N PHE A 109 3.22 -13.72 -7.50
CA PHE A 109 3.21 -13.34 -8.91
C PHE A 109 4.23 -14.15 -9.72
N GLU A 110 3.96 -14.24 -11.02
CA GLU A 110 4.82 -14.90 -11.99
C GLU A 110 5.79 -13.90 -12.63
N SER A 111 7.03 -14.33 -12.77
CA SER A 111 8.14 -13.58 -13.38
C SER A 111 8.93 -14.48 -14.34
N SER A 112 9.87 -13.90 -15.08
CA SER A 112 10.79 -14.66 -15.93
C SER A 112 11.67 -15.65 -15.14
N ALA A 113 11.87 -15.42 -13.84
CA ALA A 113 12.64 -16.28 -12.96
C ALA A 113 11.77 -17.34 -12.24
N GLY A 114 10.48 -17.43 -12.59
CA GLY A 114 9.50 -18.27 -11.92
C GLY A 114 8.58 -17.48 -10.99
N TYR A 115 8.08 -18.12 -9.93
CA TYR A 115 7.14 -17.50 -9.00
C TYR A 115 7.86 -16.74 -7.89
N VAL A 116 7.35 -15.55 -7.59
CA VAL A 116 7.83 -14.68 -6.51
C VAL A 116 6.72 -14.55 -5.48
N ASP A 117 7.03 -14.93 -4.24
CA ASP A 117 6.14 -14.80 -3.12
C ASP A 117 6.32 -13.42 -2.47
N VAL A 118 5.21 -12.82 -2.01
CA VAL A 118 5.23 -11.51 -1.36
C VAL A 118 4.50 -11.59 -0.03
N GLU A 119 5.17 -11.14 1.01
CA GLU A 119 4.60 -11.02 2.35
C GLU A 119 4.33 -9.54 2.65
N CYS A 120 3.11 -9.24 3.08
CA CYS A 120 2.59 -7.91 3.32
C CYS A 120 2.54 -7.66 4.84
N LYS A 121 3.11 -6.54 5.31
CA LYS A 121 3.05 -6.15 6.72
C LYS A 121 2.67 -4.69 6.88
N ARG A 122 2.04 -4.39 8.02
CA ARG A 122 1.58 -3.04 8.38
C ARG A 122 2.24 -2.57 9.68
N PRO A 123 3.51 -2.11 9.64
CA PRO A 123 4.14 -1.54 10.82
C PRO A 123 3.44 -0.25 11.23
N GLN A 124 2.97 -0.20 12.49
CA GLN A 124 2.24 0.95 13.03
C GLN A 124 3.16 2.06 13.52
N THR A 125 4.41 1.73 13.83
CA THR A 125 5.43 2.66 14.33
C THR A 125 6.76 2.39 13.63
N GLU A 126 7.65 3.38 13.68
CA GLU A 126 9.01 3.24 13.14
C GLU A 126 9.82 2.16 13.87
N ASP A 127 9.66 2.04 15.20
CA ASP A 127 10.30 0.96 15.98
C ASP A 127 9.73 -0.42 15.62
N GLY A 128 8.47 -0.47 15.18
CA GLY A 128 7.82 -1.67 14.68
C GLY A 128 8.24 -2.10 13.27
N LEU A 129 8.97 -1.24 12.53
CA LEU A 129 9.34 -1.49 11.14
C LEU A 129 10.23 -2.74 10.98
N VAL A 130 11.34 -2.80 11.71
CA VAL A 130 12.31 -3.91 11.61
C VAL A 130 11.73 -5.24 12.13
N PRO A 131 11.01 -5.28 13.28
CA PRO A 131 10.32 -6.49 13.71
C PRO A 131 9.38 -7.07 12.64
N ARG A 132 8.61 -6.21 11.96
CA ARG A 132 7.71 -6.65 10.88
C ARG A 132 8.44 -7.13 9.64
N MET A 133 9.53 -6.47 9.27
CA MET A 133 10.41 -6.96 8.22
C MET A 133 10.93 -8.37 8.55
N ARG A 134 11.41 -8.61 9.77
CA ARG A 134 11.90 -9.92 10.20
C ARG A 134 10.82 -10.99 10.22
N GLU A 135 9.60 -10.64 10.61
CA GLU A 135 8.44 -11.53 10.54
C GLU A 135 8.19 -11.99 9.09
N ALA A 136 8.12 -11.05 8.15
CA ALA A 136 7.93 -11.34 6.73
C ALA A 136 9.07 -12.20 6.16
N LEU A 137 10.32 -11.88 6.50
CA LEU A 137 11.49 -12.68 6.11
C LEU A 137 11.38 -14.12 6.65
N GLY A 138 10.96 -14.29 7.91
CA GLY A 138 10.76 -15.60 8.51
C GLY A 138 9.71 -16.44 7.78
N GLN A 139 8.65 -15.82 7.25
CA GLN A 139 7.62 -16.49 6.45
C GLN A 139 8.10 -16.84 5.04
N LEU A 140 8.85 -15.94 4.39
CA LEU A 140 9.44 -16.18 3.06
C LEU A 140 10.49 -17.29 3.08
N MET A 141 11.19 -17.47 4.20
CA MET A 141 12.25 -18.48 4.34
C MET A 141 11.74 -19.85 4.84
N GLN A 142 10.43 -20.04 5.00
CA GLN A 142 9.90 -21.33 5.44
C GLN A 142 10.18 -22.42 4.40
N PRO A 143 10.50 -23.66 4.82
CA PRO A 143 10.75 -24.77 3.89
C PRO A 143 9.60 -25.05 2.92
N SER A 144 8.35 -24.78 3.32
CA SER A 144 7.16 -24.89 2.46
C SER A 144 7.18 -23.98 1.23
N ARG A 145 8.04 -22.95 1.22
CA ARG A 145 8.23 -22.00 0.13
C ARG A 145 9.13 -22.51 -0.99
N ASP A 146 9.72 -23.69 -0.83
CA ASP A 146 10.56 -24.36 -1.85
C ASP A 146 11.67 -23.44 -2.42
N GLY A 147 12.22 -22.57 -1.57
CA GLY A 147 13.30 -21.64 -1.95
C GLY A 147 12.91 -20.58 -2.98
N ARG A 148 11.61 -20.31 -3.20
CA ARG A 148 11.15 -19.24 -4.08
C ARG A 148 11.70 -17.88 -3.67
N LEU A 149 11.86 -17.00 -4.66
CA LEU A 149 12.25 -15.61 -4.43
C LEU A 149 11.14 -14.87 -3.68
N GLY A 150 11.56 -13.97 -2.78
CA GLY A 150 10.66 -13.22 -1.92
C GLY A 150 10.71 -11.71 -2.16
N VAL A 151 9.58 -11.04 -1.93
CA VAL A 151 9.50 -9.57 -1.75
C VAL A 151 8.78 -9.30 -0.45
N VAL A 152 9.22 -8.28 0.29
CA VAL A 152 8.46 -7.78 1.44
C VAL A 152 7.73 -6.51 1.03
N ALA A 153 6.42 -6.46 1.21
CA ALA A 153 5.62 -5.24 1.04
C ALA A 153 5.26 -4.67 2.42
N LEU A 154 5.55 -3.39 2.65
CA LEU A 154 5.28 -2.72 3.92
C LEU A 154 4.35 -1.52 3.72
N ASP A 155 3.21 -1.53 4.41
CA ASP A 155 2.33 -0.37 4.55
C ASP A 155 2.94 0.57 5.60
N CYS A 156 3.61 1.61 5.12
CA CYS A 156 4.24 2.64 5.94
C CYS A 156 3.31 3.82 6.22
N SER A 157 2.02 3.72 5.89
CA SER A 157 1.11 4.87 5.92
C SER A 157 1.00 5.50 7.32
N THR A 158 0.93 4.69 8.38
CA THR A 158 0.88 5.17 9.78
C THR A 158 2.20 5.80 10.23
N ILE A 159 3.34 5.35 9.69
CA ILE A 159 4.66 5.90 10.01
C ILE A 159 4.86 7.26 9.35
N VAL A 160 4.43 7.38 8.08
CA VAL A 160 4.54 8.62 7.30
C VAL A 160 3.57 9.68 7.81
N ARG A 161 2.33 9.29 8.12
CA ARG A 161 1.32 10.15 8.74
C ARG A 161 0.81 9.48 10.03
N PRO A 162 1.42 9.79 11.18
CA PRO A 162 0.93 9.34 12.47
C PRO A 162 -0.53 9.77 12.71
N PRO A 163 -1.32 8.99 13.47
CA PRO A 163 -2.68 9.37 13.82
C PRO A 163 -2.76 10.76 14.48
N GLY A 164 -3.82 11.51 14.20
CA GLY A 164 -3.98 12.89 14.70
C GLY A 164 -3.14 13.94 13.96
N THR A 165 -2.62 13.61 12.78
CA THR A 165 -1.87 14.55 11.93
C THR A 165 -2.48 14.63 10.54
N LEU A 166 -2.49 15.83 9.95
CA LEU A 166 -2.86 16.06 8.55
C LEU A 166 -1.64 16.50 7.75
N LEU A 167 -1.50 15.97 6.52
CA LEU A 167 -0.46 16.43 5.60
C LEU A 167 -1.00 17.58 4.75
N GLU A 168 -0.56 18.81 5.04
CA GLU A 168 -0.91 20.00 4.25
C GLU A 168 0.16 20.33 3.21
N TYR A 169 -0.26 20.75 2.01
CA TYR A 169 0.65 21.04 0.90
C TYR A 169 0.04 21.97 -0.16
N LYS A 170 0.91 22.42 -1.08
CA LYS A 170 0.57 23.32 -2.20
C LYS A 170 0.16 22.59 -3.48
N SER A 171 0.71 21.41 -3.75
CA SER A 171 0.30 20.52 -4.85
C SER A 171 0.50 19.04 -4.50
N GLY A 172 -0.23 18.13 -5.14
CA GLY A 172 -0.11 16.68 -4.91
C GLY A 172 1.31 16.16 -5.20
N GLU A 173 1.99 16.75 -6.18
CA GLU A 173 3.39 16.44 -6.52
C GLU A 173 4.35 16.76 -5.36
N VAL A 174 4.16 17.90 -4.70
CA VAL A 174 4.96 18.28 -3.52
C VAL A 174 4.69 17.34 -2.35
N ALA A 175 3.43 16.93 -2.16
CA ALA A 175 3.07 15.99 -1.12
C ALA A 175 3.70 14.61 -1.36
N GLU A 176 3.61 14.10 -2.59
CA GLU A 176 4.22 12.84 -2.99
C GLU A 176 5.74 12.87 -2.86
N ALA A 177 6.41 13.94 -3.32
CA ALA A 177 7.86 14.09 -3.17
C ALA A 177 8.26 14.00 -1.69
N ARG A 178 7.53 14.70 -0.81
CA ARG A 178 7.77 14.65 0.64
C ARG A 178 7.56 13.24 1.22
N VAL A 179 6.50 12.54 0.82
CA VAL A 179 6.27 11.16 1.25
C VAL A 179 7.39 10.24 0.75
N SER A 180 7.77 10.36 -0.52
CA SER A 180 8.86 9.61 -1.13
C SER A 180 10.19 9.84 -0.40
N ASP A 181 10.51 11.08 -0.05
CA ASP A 181 11.71 11.42 0.72
C ASP A 181 11.71 10.78 2.10
N ILE A 182 10.56 10.73 2.79
CA ILE A 182 10.43 10.03 4.07
C ILE A 182 10.71 8.54 3.88
N LEU A 183 10.08 7.90 2.89
CA LEU A 183 10.30 6.48 2.62
C LEU A 183 11.78 6.19 2.29
N ALA A 184 12.40 7.01 1.43
CA ALA A 184 13.74 6.79 0.90
C ALA A 184 14.86 7.15 1.89
N ALA A 185 14.77 8.30 2.56
CA ALA A 185 15.84 8.79 3.43
C ALA A 185 15.74 8.22 4.85
N ARG A 186 14.52 7.90 5.33
CA ARG A 186 14.30 7.49 6.72
C ARG A 186 14.05 6.00 6.89
N LEU A 187 13.18 5.40 6.06
CA LEU A 187 12.74 4.01 6.26
C LEU A 187 13.59 3.00 5.49
N GLY A 188 13.87 3.25 4.21
CA GLY A 188 14.68 2.38 3.36
C GLY A 188 16.03 1.96 3.99
N PRO A 189 16.86 2.90 4.49
CA PRO A 189 18.16 2.58 5.08
C PRO A 189 18.10 1.66 6.30
N LYS A 190 16.97 1.63 7.01
CA LYS A 190 16.75 0.74 8.16
C LYS A 190 16.46 -0.71 7.74
N LEU A 191 16.03 -0.91 6.50
CA LEU A 191 15.57 -2.21 5.99
C LEU A 191 16.63 -2.91 5.16
N VAL A 192 17.45 -2.17 4.41
CA VAL A 192 18.51 -2.71 3.56
C VAL A 192 19.44 -3.70 4.29
N PRO A 193 19.91 -3.43 5.53
CA PRO A 193 20.78 -4.36 6.25
C PRO A 193 20.16 -5.72 6.58
N HIS A 194 18.84 -5.87 6.43
CA HIS A 194 18.11 -7.10 6.74
C HIS A 194 17.79 -7.95 5.50
N LEU A 195 18.13 -7.48 4.30
CA LEU A 195 17.90 -8.20 3.06
C LEU A 195 18.82 -9.41 2.93
N THR A 196 18.27 -10.54 2.48
CA THR A 196 19.00 -11.80 2.23
C THR A 196 19.01 -12.12 0.74
N ALA A 197 19.89 -13.02 0.28
CA ALA A 197 20.03 -13.34 -1.14
C ALA A 197 18.77 -13.93 -1.81
N GLN A 198 17.81 -14.41 -1.03
CA GLN A 198 16.52 -14.94 -1.51
C GLN A 198 15.44 -13.86 -1.64
N VAL A 199 15.70 -12.65 -1.12
CA VAL A 199 14.73 -11.57 -1.08
C VAL A 199 15.15 -10.51 -2.08
N LEU A 200 14.33 -10.33 -3.12
CA LEU A 200 14.56 -9.40 -4.21
C LEU A 200 14.58 -7.94 -3.75
N GLY A 201 13.91 -7.63 -2.65
CA GLY A 201 13.90 -6.30 -2.05
C GLY A 201 12.66 -6.04 -1.21
N VAL A 202 12.41 -4.77 -0.94
CA VAL A 202 11.23 -4.29 -0.21
C VAL A 202 10.45 -3.30 -1.07
N VAL A 203 9.12 -3.40 -1.01
CA VAL A 203 8.20 -2.39 -1.53
C VAL A 203 7.61 -1.63 -0.34
N LEU A 204 7.88 -0.34 -0.26
CA LEU A 204 7.29 0.56 0.74
C LEU A 204 6.11 1.28 0.11
N VAL A 205 4.95 1.17 0.74
CA VAL A 205 3.71 1.79 0.28
C VAL A 205 3.25 2.76 1.35
N ALA A 206 2.93 3.99 0.96
CA ALA A 206 2.32 4.96 1.86
C ALA A 206 1.10 5.59 1.19
N ARG A 207 -0.07 5.38 1.79
CA ARG A 207 -1.33 6.03 1.45
C ARG A 207 -1.67 7.03 2.55
N VAL A 208 -1.47 8.31 2.32
CA VAL A 208 -1.68 9.35 3.35
C VAL A 208 -2.83 10.27 2.99
N ALA A 209 -3.68 10.53 4.00
CA ALA A 209 -4.70 11.55 3.95
C ALA A 209 -4.04 12.93 3.97
N ALA A 210 -4.46 13.78 3.04
CA ALA A 210 -3.71 14.94 2.68
C ALA A 210 -4.66 16.09 2.27
N MET A 211 -4.25 17.34 2.48
CA MET A 211 -5.04 18.54 2.19
C MET A 211 -4.28 19.47 1.25
N MET A 212 -4.83 19.69 0.06
CA MET A 212 -4.34 20.72 -0.86
C MET A 212 -4.94 22.07 -0.51
N ARG A 213 -4.10 23.10 -0.41
CA ARG A 213 -4.51 24.49 -0.20
C ARG A 213 -4.52 25.28 -1.52
N PHE A 214 -5.67 25.83 -1.87
CA PHE A 214 -5.89 26.72 -3.00
C PHE A 214 -5.88 28.18 -2.54
N GLY A 215 -4.99 28.99 -3.14
CA GLY A 215 -4.95 30.44 -2.98
C GLY A 215 -4.26 30.96 -1.71
N GLU A 216 -3.62 32.12 -1.85
CA GLU A 216 -3.36 33.01 -0.71
C GLU A 216 -4.63 33.84 -0.53
N GLY A 217 -5.26 33.74 0.64
CA GLY A 217 -6.42 34.58 0.95
C GLY A 217 -6.05 36.04 0.76
N VAL A 218 -6.90 36.79 0.05
CA VAL A 218 -6.76 38.24 -0.06
C VAL A 218 -6.77 38.81 1.37
N ILE A 219 -5.80 39.68 1.67
CA ILE A 219 -5.61 40.28 3.01
C ILE A 219 -6.97 40.74 3.56
N GLY A 220 -7.45 40.06 4.61
CA GLY A 220 -8.75 40.32 5.25
C GLY A 220 -9.78 39.18 5.18
N SER A 221 -9.54 38.10 4.44
CA SER A 221 -10.41 36.90 4.42
C SER A 221 -9.62 35.63 4.77
N PRO A 222 -10.00 34.86 5.81
CA PRO A 222 -9.26 33.67 6.25
C PRO A 222 -9.47 32.44 5.33
N SER A 223 -10.28 32.56 4.28
CA SER A 223 -10.72 31.44 3.46
C SER A 223 -9.72 31.11 2.35
N GLY A 224 -8.67 30.35 2.68
CA GLY A 224 -8.08 29.46 1.69
C GLY A 224 -9.09 28.37 1.35
N GLU A 225 -9.24 28.03 0.07
CA GLU A 225 -9.98 26.83 -0.33
C GLU A 225 -9.12 25.61 -0.04
N PHE A 226 -9.70 24.54 0.50
CA PHE A 226 -8.97 23.31 0.77
C PHE A 226 -9.69 22.12 0.17
N ARG A 227 -8.94 21.21 -0.45
CA ARG A 227 -9.48 19.99 -1.04
C ARG A 227 -8.86 18.76 -0.37
N PRO A 228 -9.67 17.81 0.13
CA PRO A 228 -9.14 16.54 0.60
C PRO A 228 -8.62 15.73 -0.58
N GLU A 229 -7.48 15.12 -0.36
CA GLU A 229 -6.80 14.27 -1.34
C GLU A 229 -6.15 13.08 -0.63
N THR A 230 -5.89 12.05 -1.43
CA THR A 230 -5.13 10.88 -1.01
C THR A 230 -3.83 10.82 -1.79
N ILE A 231 -2.71 10.83 -1.09
CA ILE A 231 -1.39 10.62 -1.70
C ILE A 231 -1.02 9.15 -1.55
N LEU A 232 -0.88 8.45 -2.67
CA LEU A 232 -0.42 7.07 -2.73
C LEU A 232 0.96 7.01 -3.37
N THR A 233 1.97 6.73 -2.55
CA THR A 233 3.38 6.66 -2.95
C THR A 233 3.90 5.24 -2.80
N TRP A 234 4.69 4.83 -3.79
CA TRP A 234 5.35 3.53 -3.84
C TRP A 234 6.85 3.76 -3.97
N LEU A 235 7.63 3.13 -3.10
CA LEU A 235 9.08 3.11 -3.20
C LEU A 235 9.57 1.68 -3.21
N VAL A 236 10.37 1.34 -4.22
CA VAL A 236 10.99 0.02 -4.35
C VAL A 236 12.45 0.11 -3.96
N VAL A 237 12.83 -0.66 -2.93
CA VAL A 237 14.20 -0.81 -2.46
C VAL A 237 14.72 -2.17 -2.92
N SER A 238 15.44 -2.18 -4.03
CA SER A 238 15.98 -3.42 -4.61
C SER A 238 17.18 -3.94 -3.85
N ASN A 239 17.26 -5.26 -3.70
CA ASN A 239 18.43 -5.96 -3.18
C ASN A 239 19.43 -6.24 -4.30
N SER A 240 20.55 -5.52 -4.33
CA SER A 240 21.62 -5.76 -5.31
C SER A 240 22.26 -7.14 -5.18
N ASN A 241 22.13 -7.79 -4.03
CA ASN A 241 22.72 -9.09 -3.75
C ASN A 241 21.76 -10.27 -4.03
N ALA A 242 20.52 -9.99 -4.45
CA ALA A 242 19.56 -11.04 -4.76
C ALA A 242 19.84 -11.69 -6.11
N ARG A 243 19.57 -12.99 -6.20
CA ARG A 243 19.48 -13.69 -7.49
C ARG A 243 18.29 -13.09 -8.24
N ASP A 244 18.49 -12.65 -9.48
CA ASP A 244 17.47 -12.02 -10.32
C ASP A 244 16.94 -10.64 -9.85
N SER A 245 17.85 -9.80 -9.33
CA SER A 245 17.53 -8.40 -8.91
C SER A 245 16.83 -7.53 -9.97
N LEU A 246 16.91 -7.91 -11.26
CA LEU A 246 16.18 -7.25 -12.34
C LEU A 246 14.66 -7.43 -12.26
N VAL A 247 14.15 -8.52 -11.68
CA VAL A 247 12.71 -8.80 -11.58
C VAL A 247 11.99 -7.65 -10.86
N LEU A 248 12.53 -7.23 -9.71
CA LEU A 248 11.90 -6.18 -8.91
C LEU A 248 12.04 -4.79 -9.57
N LYS A 249 13.11 -4.56 -10.34
CA LYS A 249 13.25 -3.34 -11.15
C LYS A 249 12.16 -3.25 -12.23
N VAL A 250 11.90 -4.35 -12.94
CA VAL A 250 10.82 -4.41 -13.95
C VAL A 250 9.45 -4.18 -13.31
N VAL A 251 9.21 -4.76 -12.12
CA VAL A 251 7.98 -4.51 -11.37
C VAL A 251 7.85 -3.03 -10.99
N ALA A 252 8.93 -2.40 -10.52
CA ALA A 252 8.94 -0.97 -10.18
C ALA A 252 8.62 -0.08 -11.39
N GLU A 253 9.23 -0.36 -12.55
CA GLU A 253 8.96 0.38 -13.80
C GLU A 253 7.50 0.26 -14.23
N LYS A 254 6.93 -0.95 -14.13
CA LYS A 254 5.51 -1.21 -14.44
C LYS A 254 4.56 -0.45 -13.51
N ILE A 255 4.83 -0.45 -12.20
CA ILE A 255 4.05 0.31 -11.22
C ILE A 255 4.14 1.81 -11.53
N GLY A 256 5.33 2.35 -11.80
CA GLY A 256 5.52 3.76 -12.14
C GLY A 256 4.74 4.17 -13.40
N LEU A 257 4.76 3.34 -14.45
CA LEU A 257 3.98 3.57 -15.67
C LEU A 257 2.47 3.55 -15.41
N TYR A 258 1.99 2.62 -14.57
CA TYR A 258 0.60 2.57 -14.16
C TYR A 258 0.19 3.83 -13.40
N GLN A 259 0.98 4.25 -12.41
CA GLN A 259 0.71 5.46 -11.63
C GLN A 259 0.70 6.73 -12.48
N ALA A 260 1.60 6.84 -13.47
CA ALA A 260 1.61 7.97 -14.39
C ALA A 260 0.32 8.05 -15.22
N ARG A 261 -0.21 6.91 -15.68
CA ARG A 261 -1.47 6.84 -16.43
C ARG A 261 -2.71 7.11 -15.58
N ALA A 262 -2.70 6.67 -14.33
CA ALA A 262 -3.82 6.94 -13.41
C ALA A 262 -3.97 8.43 -13.06
N ARG A 263 -2.96 9.26 -13.36
CA ARG A 263 -2.95 10.71 -13.11
C ARG A 263 -3.25 11.57 -14.34
N SER A 264 -3.24 10.98 -15.53
CA SER A 264 -3.47 11.66 -16.82
C SER A 264 -4.93 11.57 -17.24
#